data_AF-A0AAE9LP11-F1
#
_entry.id   AF-A0AAE9LP11-F1
#
_cell.length_a   1.000
_cell.length_b   1.000
_cell.length_c   1.000
_cell.angle_alpha   90.00
_cell.angle_beta   90.00
_cell.angle_gamma   90.00
#
_symmetry.space_group_name_H-M   'P 1'
#
loop_
_entity.id
_entity.type
_entity.pdbx_description
1 polymer ?
#
loop_
_entity_poly.entity_id
_entity_poly.type
_entity_poly.pdbx_seq_one_letter_code
_entity_poly.pdbx_strand_id
1 'polypeptide(L)'
;MNAAVNTQTMNWAKYNIDGWLEQFGAWCETVRMKGGGLPDGLHVNQIYWLIQEVDKTPRKSKSYIKCEISDFEADHIQALLKSIFKSGNTDFTTKFALMCLVKNKVENKGLSKVAEETNQSRAQAAIMVSCARFYLAGHDKRLRNQ
;
A
#
# COMPACT_ATOMS: atom_id res chain seq x y z
N MET A 1 -5.28 8.78 -38.54
CA MET A 1 -4.29 8.68 -37.45
C MET A 1 -4.80 7.63 -36.48
N ASN A 2 -4.21 6.42 -36.46
CA ASN A 2 -4.52 5.44 -35.42
C ASN A 2 -3.65 5.79 -34.23
N ALA A 3 -4.24 6.36 -33.18
CA ALA A 3 -3.56 6.47 -31.90
C ALA A 3 -3.20 5.04 -31.50
N ALA A 4 -1.90 4.72 -31.51
CA ALA A 4 -1.40 3.50 -30.93
C ALA A 4 -1.85 3.52 -29.47
N VAL A 5 -2.89 2.75 -29.15
CA VAL A 5 -3.31 2.49 -27.78
C VAL A 5 -2.09 1.81 -27.15
N ASN A 6 -1.32 2.58 -26.38
CA ASN A 6 -0.33 2.05 -25.47
C ASN A 6 -1.13 1.23 -24.45
N THR A 7 -1.38 -0.04 -24.75
CA THR A 7 -1.89 -1.02 -23.81
C THR A 7 -0.80 -1.28 -22.78
N GLN A 8 -0.62 -0.32 -21.87
CA GLN A 8 0.18 -0.52 -20.68
C GLN A 8 -0.40 -1.76 -19.98
N THR A 9 0.40 -2.81 -19.91
CA THR A 9 0.01 -4.06 -19.27
C THR A 9 0.78 -4.15 -17.97
N MET A 10 0.05 -4.31 -16.87
CA MET A 10 0.62 -4.39 -15.53
C MET A 10 1.61 -5.56 -15.42
N ASN A 11 2.88 -5.27 -15.13
CA ASN A 11 3.91 -6.29 -14.92
C ASN A 11 3.92 -6.72 -13.44
N TRP A 12 3.02 -7.63 -13.07
CA TRP A 12 2.91 -8.15 -11.70
C TRP A 12 4.19 -8.80 -11.16
N ALA A 13 5.10 -9.26 -12.04
CA ALA A 13 6.36 -9.89 -11.66
C ALA A 13 7.41 -8.89 -11.12
N LYS A 14 7.17 -7.57 -11.21
CA LYS A 14 8.11 -6.52 -10.78
C LYS A 14 8.41 -6.56 -9.27
N TYR A 15 7.41 -6.82 -8.44
CA TYR A 15 7.55 -6.88 -6.97
C TYR A 15 6.75 -8.04 -6.38
N ASN A 16 7.19 -8.56 -5.23
CA ASN A 16 6.35 -9.44 -4.41
C ASN A 16 5.15 -8.68 -3.83
N ILE A 17 4.14 -9.38 -3.28
CA ILE A 17 2.94 -8.71 -2.72
C ILE A 17 3.28 -7.67 -1.64
N ASP A 18 4.28 -7.96 -0.80
CA ASP A 18 4.75 -7.02 0.21
C ASP A 18 5.34 -5.76 -0.43
N GLY A 19 6.17 -5.91 -1.46
CA GLY A 19 6.79 -4.82 -2.22
C GLY A 19 5.76 -4.01 -3.00
N TRP A 20 4.73 -4.64 -3.58
CA TRP A 20 3.62 -3.93 -4.21
C TRP A 20 2.85 -3.09 -3.20
N LEU A 21 2.54 -3.62 -2.02
CA LEU A 21 1.83 -2.89 -0.97
C LEU A 21 2.66 -1.76 -0.38
N GLU A 22 3.95 -1.99 -0.20
CA GLU A 22 4.91 -0.98 0.27
C GLU A 22 5.08 0.18 -0.74
N GLN A 23 5.20 -0.15 -2.03
CA GLN A 23 5.25 0.84 -3.12
C GLN A 23 3.93 1.59 -3.27
N PHE A 24 2.79 0.90 -3.10
CA PHE A 24 1.47 1.52 -3.08
C PHE A 24 1.29 2.46 -1.88
N GLY A 25 1.85 2.11 -0.72
CA GLY A 25 1.94 3.00 0.44
C GLY A 25 2.74 4.26 0.15
N ALA A 26 3.94 4.09 -0.43
CA ALA A 26 4.77 5.21 -0.86
C ALA A 26 4.06 6.11 -1.88
N TRP A 27 3.33 5.52 -2.84
CA TRP A 27 2.52 6.27 -3.79
C TRP A 27 1.40 7.05 -3.11
N CYS A 28 0.62 6.43 -2.21
CA CYS A 28 -0.42 7.11 -1.44
C CYS A 28 0.13 8.32 -0.67
N GLU A 29 1.31 8.18 -0.08
CA GLU A 29 2.02 9.27 0.60
C GLU A 29 2.42 10.39 -0.37
N THR A 30 2.97 10.06 -1.54
CA THR A 30 3.30 11.08 -2.55
C THR A 30 2.08 11.81 -3.08
N VAL A 31 0.97 11.11 -3.29
CA VAL A 31 -0.30 11.71 -3.73
C VAL A 31 -0.91 12.57 -2.63
N ARG A 32 -0.86 12.13 -1.36
CA ARG A 32 -1.29 12.95 -0.22
C ARG A 32 -0.45 14.23 -0.09
N MET A 33 0.84 14.16 -0.37
CA MET A 33 1.73 15.32 -0.35
C MET A 33 1.56 16.27 -1.55
N LYS A 34 1.16 15.75 -2.72
CA LYS A 34 0.94 16.52 -3.96
C LYS A 34 -0.48 17.07 -4.09
N GLY A 35 -1.48 16.34 -3.62
CA GLY A 35 -2.89 16.68 -3.69
C GLY A 35 -3.42 17.00 -2.31
N GLY A 36 -3.53 18.30 -1.99
CA GLY A 36 -4.22 18.82 -0.80
C GLY A 36 -5.75 18.62 -0.86
N GLY A 37 -6.21 17.41 -1.23
CA GLY A 37 -7.60 17.08 -1.52
C GLY A 37 -8.13 15.84 -0.80
N LEU A 38 -7.46 15.37 0.26
CA LEU A 38 -8.10 14.51 1.25
C LEU A 38 -8.75 15.41 2.32
N PRO A 39 -9.95 15.08 2.82
CA PRO A 39 -10.75 15.96 3.66
C PRO A 39 -10.22 15.98 5.10
N ASP A 40 -8.99 16.44 5.29
CA ASP A 40 -8.38 16.71 6.59
C ASP A 40 -7.37 17.86 6.44
N GLY A 41 -7.83 19.02 5.96
CA GLY A 41 -7.30 20.36 6.25
C GLY A 41 -5.80 20.66 6.10
N LEU A 42 -4.98 19.77 5.54
CA LEU A 42 -3.54 19.96 5.43
C LEU A 42 -3.23 20.49 4.03
N HIS A 43 -3.17 21.81 3.89
CA HIS A 43 -2.53 22.45 2.74
C HIS A 43 -1.15 21.81 2.50
N VAL A 44 -0.77 21.68 1.24
CA VAL A 44 0.54 21.19 0.76
C VAL A 44 1.62 21.56 1.78
N ASN A 45 2.30 20.56 2.36
CA ASN A 45 3.30 20.79 3.40
C ASN A 45 4.56 21.41 2.77
N GLN A 46 4.53 22.72 2.55
CA GLN A 46 5.61 23.52 1.94
C GLN A 46 6.90 23.46 2.76
N ILE A 47 6.77 23.40 4.10
CA ILE A 47 7.89 23.26 5.03
C ILE A 47 8.61 21.92 4.82
N TYR A 48 7.87 20.84 4.53
CA TYR A 48 8.46 19.53 4.23
C TYR A 48 9.33 19.55 2.96
N TRP A 49 8.86 20.17 1.87
CA TRP A 49 9.65 20.28 0.63
C TRP A 49 10.86 21.20 0.80
N LEU A 50 10.72 22.32 1.54
CA LEU A 50 11.84 23.20 1.88
C LEU A 50 12.89 22.48 2.73
N ILE A 51 12.47 21.67 3.71
CA ILE A 51 13.39 20.82 4.49
C ILE A 51 14.05 19.79 3.58
N GLN A 52 13.35 19.25 2.57
CA GLN A 52 13.91 18.27 1.63
C GLN A 52 14.93 18.88 0.65
N GLU A 53 14.76 20.14 0.24
CA GLU A 53 15.73 20.88 -0.58
C GLU A 53 17.00 21.25 0.21
N VAL A 54 16.85 21.53 1.51
CA VAL A 54 17.92 21.98 2.40
C VAL A 54 18.66 20.83 3.10
N ASP A 55 17.98 19.75 3.46
CA ASP A 55 18.50 18.67 4.29
C ASP A 55 18.73 17.40 3.46
N LYS A 56 19.95 17.24 2.91
CA LYS A 56 20.38 16.05 2.16
C LYS A 56 20.85 14.90 3.05
N THR A 57 20.74 15.03 4.37
CA THR A 57 21.23 14.00 5.30
C THR A 57 20.20 12.88 5.49
N PRO A 58 20.60 11.60 5.41
CA PRO A 58 19.67 10.48 5.59
C PRO A 58 19.25 10.41 7.06
N ARG A 59 18.03 10.89 7.35
CA ARG A 59 17.41 10.72 8.69
C ARG A 59 17.23 9.24 9.00
N LYS A 60 17.47 8.87 10.27
CA LYS A 60 17.47 7.47 10.75
C LYS A 60 16.23 6.71 10.26
N SER A 61 16.54 5.73 9.43
CA SER A 61 15.71 4.90 8.60
C SER A 61 14.76 3.98 9.38
N LYS A 62 13.46 4.22 9.28
CA LYS A 62 12.47 3.14 9.15
C LYS A 62 11.76 3.33 7.82
N SER A 63 12.50 2.95 6.78
CA SER A 63 12.12 2.79 5.36
C SER A 63 11.46 4.00 4.68
N TYR A 64 12.27 4.95 4.22
CA TYR A 64 11.87 5.77 3.07
C TYR A 64 11.89 4.86 1.83
N ILE A 65 10.73 4.29 1.50
CA ILE A 65 10.56 3.53 0.26
C ILE A 65 10.36 4.56 -0.85
N LYS A 66 11.33 4.67 -1.75
CA LYS A 66 11.19 5.52 -2.93
C LYS A 66 10.02 4.98 -3.75
N CYS A 67 9.06 5.84 -4.07
CA CYS A 67 7.94 5.48 -4.94
C CYS A 67 8.48 5.29 -6.37
N GLU A 68 8.43 4.05 -6.83
CA GLU A 68 8.89 3.58 -8.15
C GLU A 68 7.75 3.01 -9.00
N ILE A 69 6.52 3.05 -8.46
CA ILE A 69 5.32 2.72 -9.21
C ILE A 69 4.70 3.96 -9.85
N SER A 70 4.14 3.76 -11.02
CA SER A 70 3.35 4.74 -11.77
C SER A 70 1.90 4.78 -11.27
N ASP A 71 1.18 5.86 -11.61
CA ASP A 71 -0.26 5.99 -11.30
C ASP A 71 -1.07 4.83 -11.86
N PHE A 72 -0.71 4.36 -13.07
CA PHE A 72 -1.33 3.18 -13.70
C PHE A 72 -1.16 1.90 -12.85
N GLU A 73 0.05 1.66 -12.33
CA GLU A 73 0.34 0.51 -11.48
C GLU A 73 -0.39 0.64 -10.13
N ALA A 74 -0.44 1.85 -9.56
CA ALA A 74 -1.14 2.14 -8.31
C ALA A 74 -2.66 1.91 -8.42
N ASP A 75 -3.28 2.31 -9.53
CA ASP A 75 -4.72 2.09 -9.79
C ASP A 75 -5.06 0.60 -9.84
N HIS A 76 -4.18 -0.24 -10.39
CA HIS A 76 -4.37 -1.69 -10.42
C HIS A 76 -4.34 -2.31 -9.01
N ILE A 77 -3.39 -1.88 -8.17
CA ILE A 77 -3.35 -2.31 -6.75
C ILE A 77 -4.58 -1.82 -6.00
N GLN A 78 -5.00 -0.57 -6.23
CA GLN A 78 -6.19 -0.01 -5.60
C GLN A 78 -7.46 -0.76 -6.01
N ALA A 79 -7.60 -1.10 -7.30
CA ALA A 79 -8.72 -1.87 -7.82
C ALA A 79 -8.77 -3.28 -7.21
N LEU A 80 -7.61 -3.94 -7.06
CA LEU A 80 -7.49 -5.24 -6.39
C LEU A 80 -7.94 -5.18 -4.93
N LEU A 81 -7.46 -4.20 -4.15
CA LEU A 81 -7.87 -4.06 -2.75
C LEU A 81 -9.37 -3.74 -2.65
N LYS A 82 -9.88 -2.82 -3.48
CA LYS A 82 -11.30 -2.45 -3.52
C LYS A 82 -12.19 -3.64 -3.87
N SER A 83 -11.80 -4.49 -4.81
CA SER A 83 -12.61 -5.65 -5.22
C SER A 83 -12.77 -6.64 -4.06
N ILE A 84 -11.71 -6.89 -3.31
CA ILE A 84 -11.75 -7.80 -2.16
C ILE A 84 -12.61 -7.22 -1.03
N PHE A 85 -12.44 -5.95 -0.67
CA PHE A 85 -13.26 -5.32 0.36
C PHE A 85 -14.74 -5.24 0.00
N LYS A 86 -15.07 -4.96 -1.26
CA LYS A 86 -16.45 -4.86 -1.76
C LYS A 86 -17.10 -6.21 -2.05
N SER A 87 -16.32 -7.27 -2.23
CA SER A 87 -16.88 -8.59 -2.51
C SER A 87 -17.78 -9.07 -1.35
N GLY A 88 -18.98 -9.54 -1.70
CA GLY A 88 -19.91 -10.16 -0.74
C GLY A 88 -19.51 -11.57 -0.33
N ASN A 89 -18.62 -12.21 -1.11
CA ASN A 89 -18.13 -13.57 -0.87
C ASN A 89 -16.94 -13.64 0.09
N THR A 90 -16.42 -12.50 0.55
CA THR A 90 -15.28 -12.47 1.46
C THR A 90 -15.77 -12.30 2.89
N ASP A 91 -15.41 -13.27 3.73
CA ASP A 91 -15.77 -13.28 5.15
C ASP A 91 -15.21 -12.06 5.89
N PHE A 92 -15.88 -11.69 6.98
CA PHE A 92 -15.47 -10.59 7.86
C PHE A 92 -14.03 -10.76 8.36
N THR A 93 -13.65 -11.98 8.76
CA THR A 93 -12.30 -12.31 9.23
C THR A 93 -11.24 -12.05 8.17
N THR A 94 -11.54 -12.35 6.90
CA THR A 94 -10.63 -12.11 5.77
C THR A 94 -10.49 -10.62 5.47
N LYS A 95 -11.60 -9.86 5.53
CA LYS A 95 -11.55 -8.39 5.41
C LYS A 95 -10.74 -7.76 6.55
N PHE A 96 -10.89 -8.28 7.76
CA PHE A 96 -10.12 -7.84 8.92
C PHE A 96 -8.63 -8.19 8.78
N ALA A 97 -8.30 -9.40 8.32
CA ALA A 97 -6.92 -9.79 8.04
C ALA A 97 -6.27 -8.86 6.99
N LEU A 98 -7.00 -8.57 5.92
CA LEU A 98 -6.55 -7.65 4.88
C LEU A 98 -6.35 -6.23 5.42
N MET A 99 -7.23 -5.75 6.30
CA MET A 99 -7.06 -4.48 7.00
C MET A 99 -5.74 -4.45 7.80
N CYS A 100 -5.42 -5.51 8.54
CA CYS A 100 -4.17 -5.62 9.29
C CYS A 100 -2.95 -5.58 8.36
N LEU A 101 -3.02 -6.25 7.21
CA LEU A 101 -1.97 -6.24 6.20
C LEU A 101 -1.77 -4.84 5.60
N VAL A 102 -2.86 -4.15 5.24
CA VAL A 102 -2.82 -2.77 4.71
C VAL A 102 -2.18 -1.84 5.74
N LYS A 103 -2.61 -1.89 7.00
CA LYS A 103 -2.00 -1.09 8.07
C LYS A 103 -0.50 -1.40 8.25
N ASN A 104 -0.12 -2.66 8.14
CA ASN A 104 1.28 -3.04 8.31
C ASN A 104 2.17 -2.61 7.14
N LYS A 105 1.71 -2.79 5.90
CA LYS A 105 2.53 -2.65 4.69
C LYS A 105 2.30 -1.36 3.91
N VAL A 106 1.04 -0.94 3.76
CA VAL A 106 0.69 0.30 3.05
C VAL A 106 0.91 1.51 3.95
N GLU A 107 0.45 1.47 5.20
CA GLU A 107 0.66 2.56 6.16
C GLU A 107 2.04 2.48 6.85
N ASN A 108 2.85 1.47 6.52
CA ASN A 108 4.17 1.20 7.10
C ASN A 108 4.17 1.18 8.65
N LYS A 109 3.07 0.74 9.28
CA LYS A 109 2.98 0.64 10.73
C LYS A 109 3.61 -0.65 11.21
N GLY A 110 4.42 -0.57 12.26
CA GLY A 110 4.95 -1.77 12.92
C GLY A 110 3.84 -2.65 13.51
N LEU A 111 4.08 -3.96 13.59
CA LEU A 111 3.11 -4.94 14.12
C LEU A 111 2.56 -4.56 15.50
N SER A 112 3.37 -3.95 16.37
CA SER A 112 2.91 -3.47 17.68
C SER A 112 1.86 -2.37 17.56
N LYS A 113 1.99 -1.46 16.58
CA LYS A 113 1.03 -0.38 16.37
C LYS A 113 -0.26 -0.89 15.72
N VAL A 114 -0.13 -1.85 14.80
CA VAL A 114 -1.29 -2.54 14.23
C VAL A 114 -2.07 -3.27 15.32
N ALA A 115 -1.38 -3.98 16.21
CA ALA A 115 -1.98 -4.68 17.34
C ALA A 115 -2.73 -3.73 18.29
N GLU A 116 -2.14 -2.57 18.61
CA GLU A 116 -2.78 -1.52 19.42
C GLU A 116 -4.05 -0.98 18.74
N GLU A 117 -3.99 -0.62 17.46
CA GLU A 117 -5.14 -0.08 16.72
C GLU A 117 -6.26 -1.11 16.46
N THR A 118 -5.92 -2.40 16.45
CA THR A 118 -6.87 -3.48 16.18
C THR A 118 -7.36 -4.18 17.43
N ASN A 119 -6.93 -3.73 18.62
CA ASN A 119 -7.20 -4.39 19.91
C ASN A 119 -6.82 -5.87 19.93
N GLN A 120 -5.69 -6.23 19.30
CA GLN A 120 -5.17 -7.58 19.23
C GLN A 120 -3.81 -7.70 19.92
N SER A 121 -3.39 -8.91 20.25
CA SER A 121 -1.99 -9.15 20.62
C SER A 121 -1.08 -9.02 19.39
N ARG A 122 0.20 -8.69 19.61
CA ARG A 122 1.21 -8.64 18.55
C ARG A 122 1.30 -9.95 17.75
N ALA A 123 1.14 -11.09 18.43
CA ALA A 123 1.15 -12.40 17.79
C ALA A 123 -0.07 -12.60 16.89
N GLN A 124 -1.27 -12.22 17.36
CA GLN A 124 -2.49 -12.27 16.54
C GLN A 124 -2.38 -11.36 15.31
N ALA A 125 -1.88 -10.12 15.47
CA ALA A 125 -1.67 -9.23 14.34
C ALA A 125 -0.71 -9.84 13.29
N ALA A 126 0.38 -10.49 13.74
CA ALA A 126 1.31 -11.18 12.84
C ALA A 126 0.67 -12.37 12.11
N ILE A 127 -0.18 -13.13 12.79
CA ILE A 127 -0.96 -14.23 12.18
C ILE A 127 -1.92 -13.66 11.14
N MET A 128 -2.68 -12.61 11.46
CA MET A 128 -3.64 -11.99 10.55
C MET A 128 -2.96 -11.43 9.29
N VAL A 129 -1.82 -10.75 9.44
CA VAL A 129 -1.00 -10.29 8.32
C VAL A 129 -0.55 -11.45 7.44
N SER A 130 -0.11 -12.56 8.04
CA SER A 130 0.33 -13.75 7.31
C SER A 130 -0.83 -14.41 6.56
N CYS A 131 -1.98 -14.59 7.20
CA CYS A 131 -3.18 -15.15 6.58
C CYS A 131 -3.65 -14.30 5.38
N ALA A 132 -3.63 -12.97 5.52
CA ALA A 132 -4.01 -12.07 4.44
C ALA A 132 -3.08 -12.18 3.22
N ARG A 133 -1.76 -12.36 3.44
CA ARG A 133 -0.80 -12.59 2.36
C ARG A 133 -1.13 -13.87 1.59
N PHE A 134 -1.35 -14.97 2.29
CA PHE A 134 -1.72 -16.24 1.66
C PHE A 134 -3.04 -16.13 0.91
N TYR A 135 -4.02 -15.42 1.46
CA TYR A 135 -5.28 -15.16 0.77
C TYR A 135 -5.06 -14.39 -0.53
N LEU A 136 -4.28 -13.30 -0.54
CA LEU A 136 -4.00 -12.53 -1.74
C LEU A 136 -3.28 -13.35 -2.81
N ALA A 137 -2.27 -14.14 -2.41
CA ALA A 137 -1.54 -15.02 -3.31
C ALA A 137 -2.42 -16.14 -3.92
N GLY A 138 -3.42 -16.61 -3.17
CA GLY A 138 -4.39 -17.61 -3.63
C GLY A 138 -5.53 -17.01 -4.47
N HIS A 139 -5.94 -15.78 -4.17
CA HIS A 139 -7.07 -15.10 -4.81
C HIS A 139 -6.72 -14.63 -6.22
N ASP A 140 -5.55 -14.03 -6.42
CA ASP A 140 -5.08 -13.64 -7.75
C ASP A 140 -3.92 -14.53 -8.20
N LYS A 141 -4.19 -15.35 -9.23
CA LYS A 141 -3.18 -16.24 -9.83
C LYS A 141 -1.97 -15.48 -10.37
N ARG A 142 -2.10 -14.17 -10.65
CA ARG A 142 -1.01 -13.29 -11.08
C ARG A 142 0.02 -13.04 -9.98
N LEU A 143 -0.38 -13.20 -8.71
CA LEU A 143 0.47 -13.04 -7.52
C LEU A 143 1.06 -14.36 -7.01
N ARG A 144 0.73 -15.49 -7.65
CA ARG A 144 1.08 -16.84 -7.19
C ARG A 144 2.53 -17.26 -7.47
N ASN A 145 3.23 -16.57 -8.37
CA ASN A 145 4.57 -16.96 -8.86
C ASN A 145 5.71 -16.20 -8.15
N GLN A 146 5.54 -15.83 -6.87
CA GLN A 146 6.48 -14.99 -6.12
C GLN A 146 6.86 -15.59 -4.78
#